data_AF-A0A382LD68-F1
#
_entry.id   AF-A0A382LD68-F1
#
_cell.length_a   1.000
_cell.length_b   1.000
_cell.length_c   1.000
_cell.angle_alpha   90.00
_cell.angle_beta   90.00
_cell.angle_gamma   90.00
#
_symmetry.space_group_name_H-M   'P 1'
#
loop_
_entity.id
_entity.type
_entity.pdbx_description
1 polymer ?
#
loop_
_entity_poly.entity_id
_entity_poly.type
_entity_poly.pdbx_seq_one_letter_code
_entity_poly.pdbx_strand_id
1 'polypeptide(L)'
;MVLPVGIAFYYNHPPLPGYMTDTQAFILTLVVSFLIGLSLWKILPSGVEKLRDREGFAIVSLSWLSIALAGAFPYYLSGNCPDFIDAFFESMSGFTTTGASIITDIDS
;
A
#
# COMPACT_ATOMS: atom_id res chain seq x y z
N MET A 1 7.36 -1.74 -2.55
CA MET A 1 7.43 -2.74 -1.46
C MET A 1 8.78 -3.45 -1.33
N VAL A 2 9.59 -3.62 -2.40
CA VAL A 2 10.91 -4.28 -2.31
C VAL A 2 11.83 -3.64 -1.26
N LEU A 3 11.93 -2.30 -1.24
CA LEU A 3 12.78 -1.58 -0.29
C LEU A 3 12.34 -1.77 1.17
N PRO A 4 11.05 -1.56 1.53
CA PRO A 4 10.54 -1.90 2.86
C PRO A 4 10.78 -3.36 3.28
N VAL A 5 10.63 -4.33 2.37
CA VAL A 5 10.96 -5.74 2.65
C VAL A 5 12.42 -5.90 3.05
N GLY A 6 13.34 -5.28 2.33
CA GLY A 6 14.78 -5.35 2.64
C GLY A 6 15.12 -4.75 4.00
N ILE A 7 14.48 -3.63 4.35
CA ILE A 7 14.65 -2.98 5.67
C ILE A 7 14.05 -3.85 6.77
N ALA A 8 12.81 -4.31 6.63
CA ALA A 8 12.15 -5.17 7.61
C ALA A 8 12.93 -6.47 7.86
N PHE A 9 13.51 -7.06 6.80
CA PHE A 9 14.37 -8.23 6.91
C PHE A 9 15.71 -7.94 7.62
N TYR A 10 16.23 -6.72 7.52
CA TYR A 10 17.44 -6.34 8.24
C TYR A 10 17.19 -6.18 9.74
N TYR A 11 16.08 -5.52 10.11
CA TYR A 11 15.76 -5.25 11.53
C TYR A 11 15.09 -6.42 12.27
N ASN A 12 14.36 -7.31 11.57
CA ASN A 12 13.70 -8.50 12.14
C ASN A 12 12.95 -8.23 13.46
N HIS A 13 12.09 -7.22 13.48
CA HIS A 13 11.25 -6.95 14.64
C HIS A 13 10.33 -8.15 14.95
N PRO A 14 10.18 -8.53 16.24
CA PRO A 14 9.26 -9.58 16.62
C PRO A 14 7.81 -9.15 16.31
N PRO A 15 6.96 -10.08 15.85
CA PRO A 15 5.58 -9.76 15.50
C PRO A 15 4.76 -9.40 16.74
N LEU A 16 3.78 -8.52 16.56
CA LEU A 16 2.75 -8.28 17.58
C LEU A 16 1.91 -9.56 17.79
N PRO A 17 1.45 -9.85 19.03
CA PRO A 17 0.65 -11.05 19.28
C PRO A 17 -0.60 -11.11 18.40
N GLY A 18 -0.70 -12.14 17.57
CA GLY A 18 -1.85 -12.34 16.66
C GLY A 18 -1.70 -11.70 15.27
N TYR A 19 -0.58 -11.05 14.97
CA TYR A 19 -0.32 -10.38 13.70
C TYR A 19 0.87 -10.97 12.93
N MET A 20 1.01 -10.59 11.66
CA MET A 20 2.15 -10.96 10.84
C MET A 20 3.40 -10.17 11.24
N THR A 21 4.59 -10.69 10.92
CA THR A 21 5.80 -9.85 10.98
C THR A 21 5.75 -8.79 9.88
N ASP A 22 6.42 -7.65 10.09
CA ASP A 22 6.53 -6.59 9.07
C ASP A 22 7.02 -7.15 7.73
N THR A 23 8.04 -8.01 7.78
CA THR A 23 8.59 -8.68 6.59
C THR A 23 7.52 -9.50 5.85
N GLN A 24 6.72 -10.28 6.58
CA GLN A 24 5.63 -11.07 5.99
C GLN A 24 4.53 -10.17 5.42
N ALA A 25 4.15 -9.11 6.14
CA ALA A 25 3.13 -8.16 5.71
C ALA A 25 3.55 -7.42 4.43
N PHE A 26 4.80 -6.96 4.34
CA PHE A 26 5.33 -6.32 3.14
C PHE A 26 5.48 -7.30 1.97
N ILE A 27 5.93 -8.54 2.21
CA ILE A 27 6.03 -9.58 1.15
C ILE A 27 4.65 -9.94 0.61
N LEU A 28 3.67 -10.16 1.49
CA LEU A 28 2.31 -10.49 1.07
C LEU A 28 1.71 -9.34 0.26
N THR A 29 1.86 -8.11 0.72
CA THR A 29 1.41 -6.91 -0.01
C THR A 29 2.10 -6.80 -1.38
N LEU A 30 3.40 -7.06 -1.46
CA LEU A 30 4.16 -7.06 -2.71
C LEU A 30 3.60 -8.10 -3.70
N VAL A 31 3.45 -9.34 -3.27
CA VAL A 31 2.98 -10.44 -4.12
C VAL A 31 1.56 -10.19 -4.59
N VAL A 32 0.65 -9.81 -3.68
CA VAL A 32 -0.76 -9.55 -4.02
C VAL A 32 -0.90 -8.37 -4.97
N SER A 33 -0.27 -7.23 -4.68
CA SER A 33 -0.34 -6.05 -5.57
C SER A 33 0.29 -6.33 -6.93
N PHE A 34 1.40 -7.07 -6.99
CA PHE A 34 2.03 -7.48 -8.24
C PHE A 34 1.13 -8.42 -9.06
N LEU A 35 0.53 -9.44 -8.42
CA LEU A 35 -0.38 -10.36 -9.10
C LEU A 35 -1.62 -9.65 -9.62
N ILE A 36 -2.23 -8.75 -8.82
CA ILE A 36 -3.37 -7.94 -9.26
C ILE A 36 -2.98 -7.08 -10.46
N GLY A 37 -1.85 -6.36 -10.38
CA GLY A 37 -1.37 -5.53 -11.48
C GLY A 37 -1.07 -6.34 -12.75
N LEU A 38 -0.45 -7.50 -12.60
CA LEU A 38 -0.13 -8.42 -13.71
C LEU A 38 -1.41 -9.00 -14.34
N SER A 39 -2.38 -9.39 -13.52
CA SER A 39 -3.69 -9.88 -13.99
C SER A 39 -4.45 -8.79 -14.73
N LEU A 40 -4.52 -7.58 -14.18
CA LEU A 40 -5.17 -6.43 -14.83
C LEU A 40 -4.51 -6.12 -16.16
N TRP A 41 -3.17 -6.07 -16.19
CA TRP A 41 -2.42 -5.81 -17.43
C TRP A 41 -2.65 -6.86 -18.51
N LYS A 42 -2.78 -8.15 -18.12
CA LYS A 42 -3.00 -9.25 -19.07
C LYS A 42 -4.44 -9.34 -19.56
N ILE A 43 -5.42 -9.02 -18.72
CA ILE A 43 -6.86 -9.14 -19.02
C ILE A 43 -7.38 -7.91 -19.76
N LEU A 44 -6.89 -6.72 -19.40
CA LEU A 44 -7.35 -5.48 -20.01
C LEU A 44 -6.70 -5.29 -21.39
N PRO A 45 -7.49 -4.97 -22.42
CA PRO A 45 -6.96 -4.76 -23.76
C PRO A 45 -6.02 -3.56 -23.77
N SER A 46 -4.78 -3.77 -24.19
CA SER A 46 -3.82 -2.71 -24.42
C SER A 46 -4.00 -2.15 -25.83
N GLY A 47 -4.51 -0.91 -25.94
CA GLY A 47 -4.63 -0.19 -27.20
C GLY A 47 -4.19 1.25 -27.02
N VAL A 48 -3.43 1.79 -27.98
CA VAL A 48 -3.05 3.20 -28.01
C VAL A 48 -4.21 3.98 -28.64
N GLU A 49 -5.30 4.14 -27.90
CA GLU A 49 -6.30 5.16 -28.22
C GLU A 49 -5.83 6.51 -27.67
N LYS A 50 -6.19 7.59 -28.38
CA LYS A 50 -5.92 8.94 -27.89
C LYS A 50 -6.65 9.12 -26.56
N LEU A 51 -5.88 9.25 -25.48
CA LEU A 51 -6.39 9.52 -24.15
C LEU A 51 -7.23 10.81 -24.17
N ARG A 52 -8.49 10.72 -23.77
CA ARG A 52 -9.35 11.88 -23.61
C ARG A 52 -9.18 12.48 -22.22
N ASP A 53 -9.42 13.78 -22.05
CA ASP A 53 -9.23 14.48 -20.77
C ASP A 53 -9.95 13.80 -19.60
N ARG A 54 -11.20 13.35 -19.81
CA ARG A 54 -11.99 12.61 -18.81
C ARG A 54 -11.34 11.30 -18.35
N GLU A 55 -10.64 10.61 -19.25
CA GLU A 55 -9.92 9.37 -18.94
C GLU A 55 -8.67 9.69 -18.15
N GLY A 56 -7.97 10.79 -18.48
CA GLY A 56 -6.87 11.31 -17.68
C GLY A 56 -7.25 11.60 -16.23
N PHE A 57 -8.36 12.32 -16.01
CA PHE A 57 -8.86 12.59 -14.66
C PHE A 57 -9.18 11.30 -13.88
N ALA A 58 -9.82 10.33 -14.54
CA ALA A 58 -10.14 9.04 -13.93
C ALA A 58 -8.87 8.26 -13.57
N ILE A 59 -7.89 8.19 -14.46
CA ILE A 59 -6.63 7.48 -14.24
C ILE A 59 -5.89 8.06 -13.04
N VAL A 60 -5.76 9.39 -12.96
CA VAL A 60 -5.05 10.03 -11.85
C VAL A 60 -5.77 9.76 -10.53
N SER A 61 -7.09 9.96 -10.48
CA SER A 61 -7.88 9.76 -9.26
C SER A 61 -7.83 8.31 -8.76
N LEU A 62 -7.99 7.34 -9.67
CA LEU A 62 -7.92 5.92 -9.35
C LEU A 62 -6.51 5.48 -8.98
N SER A 63 -5.48 6.09 -9.55
CA SER A 63 -4.08 5.77 -9.23
C SER A 63 -3.77 6.14 -7.78
N TRP A 64 -4.13 7.34 -7.34
CA TRP A 64 -3.96 7.76 -5.95
C TRP A 64 -4.69 6.84 -4.98
N LEU A 65 -5.95 6.51 -5.28
CA LEU A 65 -6.75 5.61 -4.46
C LEU A 65 -6.12 4.21 -4.38
N SER A 66 -5.66 3.67 -5.51
CA SER A 66 -5.06 2.33 -5.58
C SER A 66 -3.72 2.26 -4.84
N ILE A 67 -2.88 3.28 -4.97
CA ILE A 67 -1.58 3.36 -4.29
C ILE A 67 -1.80 3.47 -2.77
N ALA A 68 -2.71 4.34 -2.32
CA ALA A 68 -3.05 4.48 -0.91
C ALA A 68 -3.64 3.18 -0.33
N LEU A 69 -4.52 2.53 -1.08
CA LEU A 69 -5.10 1.24 -0.68
C LEU A 69 -4.00 0.17 -0.52
N ALA A 70 -3.09 0.05 -1.49
CA ALA A 70 -1.99 -0.90 -1.41
C ALA A 70 -1.03 -0.60 -0.26
N GLY A 71 -0.76 0.67 0.06
CA GLY A 71 0.09 1.07 1.18
C GLY A 71 -0.55 0.87 2.56
N ALA A 72 -1.87 0.75 2.65
CA ALA A 72 -2.57 0.51 3.92
C ALA A 72 -2.38 -0.93 4.44
N PHE A 73 -2.25 -1.91 3.53
CA PHE A 73 -2.12 -3.33 3.86
C PHE A 73 -0.99 -3.67 4.84
N PRO A 74 0.26 -3.21 4.67
CA PRO A 74 1.32 -3.54 5.60
C PRO A 74 1.01 -3.07 7.03
N TYR A 75 0.47 -1.86 7.20
CA TYR A 75 0.07 -1.33 8.52
C TYR A 75 -1.02 -2.18 9.18
N TYR A 76 -2.02 -2.60 8.41
CA TYR A 76 -3.13 -3.41 8.90
C TYR A 76 -2.70 -4.85 9.22
N LEU A 77 -1.89 -5.47 8.37
CA LEU A 77 -1.47 -6.87 8.52
C LEU A 77 -0.41 -7.06 9.61
N SER A 78 0.48 -6.09 9.81
CA SER A 78 1.48 -6.14 10.90
C SER A 78 0.90 -5.81 12.27
N GLY A 79 -0.29 -5.19 12.31
CA GLY A 79 -0.95 -4.77 13.55
C GLY A 79 -0.48 -3.41 14.08
N ASN A 80 0.42 -2.71 13.36
CA ASN A 80 0.82 -1.34 13.70
C ASN A 80 -0.36 -0.36 13.63
N CYS A 81 -1.34 -0.65 12.77
CA CYS A 81 -2.61 0.07 12.73
C CYS A 81 -3.75 -0.95 12.50
N PRO A 82 -4.35 -1.49 13.58
CA PRO A 82 -5.30 -2.61 13.47
C PRO A 82 -6.67 -2.21 12.92
N ASP A 83 -7.01 -0.92 12.91
CA ASP A 83 -8.18 -0.41 12.19
C ASP A 83 -7.80 -0.10 10.74
N PHE A 84 -8.53 -0.70 9.80
CA PHE A 84 -8.23 -0.54 8.38
C PHE A 84 -8.45 0.90 7.87
N ILE A 85 -9.44 1.61 8.40
CA ILE A 85 -9.73 2.99 8.01
C ILE A 85 -8.60 3.91 8.46
N ASP A 86 -8.08 3.70 9.66
CA ASP A 86 -6.93 4.44 10.19
C ASP A 86 -5.66 4.12 9.37
N ALA A 87 -5.42 2.86 9.03
CA ALA A 87 -4.32 2.44 8.16
C ALA A 87 -4.40 3.06 6.76
N PHE A 88 -5.62 3.15 6.20
CA PHE A 88 -5.86 3.80 4.92
C PHE A 88 -5.65 5.31 4.99
N PHE A 89 -6.10 5.97 6.06
CA PHE A 89 -5.87 7.38 6.32
C PHE A 89 -4.37 7.69 6.38
N GLU A 90 -3.61 6.91 7.15
CA GLU A 90 -2.16 7.07 7.30
C GLU A 90 -1.43 6.94 5.95
N SER A 91 -1.78 5.88 5.21
CA SER A 91 -1.23 5.63 3.86
C SER A 91 -1.53 6.79 2.90
N MET A 92 -2.78 7.23 2.85
CA MET A 92 -3.20 8.32 1.97
C MET A 92 -2.50 9.64 2.34
N SER A 93 -2.40 9.95 3.63
CA SER A 93 -1.69 11.13 4.13
C SER A 93 -0.21 11.13 3.71
N GLY A 94 0.46 9.98 3.84
CA GLY A 94 1.86 9.81 3.43
C GLY A 94 2.07 9.99 1.93
N PHE A 95 1.28 9.32 1.09
CA PHE A 95 1.42 9.42 -0.38
C PHE A 95 1.10 10.79 -0.94
N THR A 96 0.13 11.48 -0.33
CA THR A 96 -0.24 12.84 -0.74
C THR A 96 0.63 13.92 -0.13
N THR A 97 1.64 13.55 0.68
CA THR A 97 2.52 14.48 1.40
C THR A 97 1.75 15.43 2.33
N THR A 98 0.57 15.00 2.81
CA THR A 98 -0.24 15.78 3.76
C THR A 98 0.47 15.87 5.12
N GLY A 99 1.10 14.78 5.55
CA GLY A 99 1.87 14.74 6.80
C GLY A 99 1.02 14.75 8.08
N ALA A 100 -0.28 14.46 7.97
CA ALA A 100 -1.13 14.16 9.13
C ALA A 100 -0.92 12.70 9.55
N SER A 101 -0.86 12.41 10.84
CA SER A 101 -0.71 11.04 11.35
C SER A 101 -1.74 10.75 12.43
N ILE A 102 -2.27 9.53 12.41
CA ILE A 102 -3.15 8.99 13.46
C ILE A 102 -2.39 8.05 14.40
N ILE A 103 -1.21 7.58 13.96
CA ILE A 103 -0.31 6.76 14.77
C ILE A 103 0.45 7.70 15.72
N THR A 104 0.18 7.58 17.02
CA THR A 104 0.68 8.51 18.03
C THR A 104 2.05 8.12 18.59
N ASP A 105 2.35 6.83 18.68
CA ASP A 105 3.60 6.28 19.22
C ASP A 105 4.47 5.68 18.11
N ILE A 106 5.13 6.54 17.33
CA ILE A 106 6.10 6.12 16.30
C ILE A 106 7.52 5.94 16.91
N ASP A 107 7.79 6.54 18.08
CA ASP A 107 9.15 6.73 18.63
C ASP A 107 9.49 5.90 19.90
N SER A 108 8.59 5.04 20.39
CA SER A 108 8.73 4.32 21.67
C SER A 108 9.20 2.88 21.56
#